data_AF-A0A959RPH7-F1
#
_entry.id   AF-A0A959RPH7-F1
#
_cell.length_a   1.000
_cell.length_b   1.000
_cell.length_c   1.000
_cell.angle_alpha   90.00
_cell.angle_beta   90.00
_cell.angle_gamma   90.00
#
_symmetry.space_group_name_H-M   'P 1'
#
loop_
_entity.id
_entity.type
_entity.pdbx_description
1 polymer ?
#
loop_
_entity_poly.entity_id
_entity_poly.type
_entity_poly.pdbx_seq_one_letter_code
_entity_poly.pdbx_strand_id
1 'polypeptide(L)'
;GATTPTYDLESEPENFKSVDNISEEEIYATAKKFNGDILQIPPAHSAIKKDGKRLYALARKGQTVVPEPRPVTIHSFDITTIELPQIFFRVVCATGTYIRSLAFDFGESLTCGAYLSKLCRTKIGEFDVKDAWQIDDFEKAFTKANATNQKDN
;
A
#
# COMPACT_ATOMS: atom_id res chain seq x y z
N GLY A 1 0.59 16.01 3.14
CA GLY A 1 1.42 17.12 3.62
C GLY A 1 2.75 16.71 4.24
N ALA A 2 3.29 15.53 3.92
CA ALA A 2 4.62 15.08 4.32
C ALA A 2 4.96 13.80 3.53
N THR A 3 6.22 13.42 3.50
CA THR A 3 6.71 12.18 2.87
C THR A 3 7.51 11.36 3.87
N THR A 4 7.72 10.09 3.59
CA THR A 4 8.58 9.20 4.40
C THR A 4 9.49 8.42 3.45
N PRO A 5 10.77 8.14 3.76
CA PRO A 5 11.65 7.36 2.87
C PRO A 5 11.11 5.98 2.45
N THR A 6 10.29 5.34 3.29
CA THR A 6 9.68 4.02 3.02
C THR A 6 8.28 4.09 2.40
N TYR A 7 7.77 5.30 2.16
CA TYR A 7 6.41 5.63 1.72
C TYR A 7 5.29 5.11 2.66
N ASP A 8 5.65 4.79 3.90
CA ASP A 8 4.78 4.35 5.00
C ASP A 8 5.39 4.74 6.35
N LEU A 9 4.70 4.39 7.44
CA LEU A 9 5.14 4.66 8.81
C LEU A 9 6.25 3.73 9.33
N GLU A 10 6.94 2.95 8.48
CA GLU A 10 8.18 2.28 8.90
C GLU A 10 9.36 3.26 9.05
N SER A 11 9.20 4.51 8.56
CA SER A 11 10.13 5.61 8.76
C SER A 11 9.40 6.88 9.21
N GLU A 12 10.16 7.79 9.83
CA GLU A 12 9.60 9.05 10.34
C GLU A 12 9.23 9.99 9.18
N PRO A 13 8.11 10.74 9.30
CA PRO A 13 7.74 11.74 8.30
C PRO A 13 8.73 12.90 8.22
N GLU A 14 8.97 13.36 7.00
CA GLU A 14 9.83 14.46 6.62
C GLU A 14 9.15 15.35 5.56
N ASN A 15 9.79 16.47 5.20
CA ASN A 15 9.32 17.40 4.16
C ASN A 15 7.87 17.89 4.38
N PHE A 16 7.55 18.30 5.60
CA PHE A 16 6.22 18.80 5.96
C PHE A 16 5.83 20.02 5.12
N LYS A 17 4.61 19.96 4.55
CA LYS A 17 4.01 21.01 3.74
C LYS A 17 2.58 21.26 4.21
N SER A 18 2.12 22.50 4.14
CA SER A 18 0.72 22.85 4.43
C SER A 18 -0.23 22.14 3.45
N VAL A 19 -1.40 21.77 3.95
CA VAL A 19 -2.51 21.18 3.19
C VAL A 19 -3.71 22.13 3.11
N ASP A 20 -3.60 23.35 3.66
CA ASP A 20 -4.73 24.26 3.88
C ASP A 20 -5.35 24.77 2.57
N ASN A 21 -4.57 24.75 1.49
CA ASN A 21 -4.99 25.22 0.17
C ASN A 21 -5.48 24.10 -0.76
N ILE A 22 -5.56 22.85 -0.27
CA ILE A 22 -5.98 21.71 -1.09
C ILE A 22 -7.50 21.58 -0.98
N SER A 23 -8.19 21.77 -2.10
CA SER A 23 -9.64 21.61 -2.15
C SER A 23 -10.06 20.15 -2.31
N GLU A 24 -11.28 19.81 -1.91
CA GLU A 24 -11.85 18.47 -2.16
C GLU A 24 -11.94 18.19 -3.67
N GLU A 25 -12.30 19.19 -4.47
CA GLU A 25 -12.36 19.06 -5.93
C GLU A 25 -11.01 18.70 -6.52
N GLU A 26 -9.92 19.29 -6.03
CA GLU A 26 -8.55 18.96 -6.45
C GLU A 26 -8.16 17.53 -6.07
N ILE A 27 -8.54 17.08 -4.87
CA ILE A 27 -8.35 15.70 -4.38
C ILE A 27 -9.05 14.71 -5.32
N TYR A 28 -10.34 14.94 -5.60
CA TYR A 28 -11.11 14.08 -6.51
C TYR A 28 -10.60 14.12 -7.95
N ALA A 29 -10.27 15.30 -8.47
CA ALA A 29 -9.73 15.46 -9.81
C ALA A 29 -8.37 14.79 -9.97
N THR A 30 -7.53 14.83 -8.93
CA THR A 30 -6.24 14.17 -8.92
C THR A 30 -6.40 12.65 -8.87
N ALA A 31 -7.28 12.13 -8.01
CA ALA A 31 -7.52 10.68 -7.91
C ALA A 31 -7.96 10.07 -9.26
N LYS A 32 -8.79 10.80 -10.02
CA LYS A 32 -9.25 10.37 -11.35
C LYS A 32 -8.11 10.13 -12.34
N LYS A 33 -6.99 10.87 -12.25
CA LYS A 33 -5.84 10.76 -13.16
C LYS A 33 -5.08 9.44 -13.01
N PHE A 34 -5.24 8.77 -11.87
CA PHE A 34 -4.57 7.51 -11.58
C PHE A 34 -5.36 6.28 -12.05
N ASN A 35 -6.61 6.43 -12.50
CA ASN A 35 -7.37 5.33 -13.08
C ASN A 35 -6.82 4.95 -14.46
N GLY A 36 -6.80 3.65 -14.76
CA GLY A 36 -6.26 3.10 -15.99
C GLY A 36 -4.81 2.65 -15.84
N ASP A 37 -4.10 2.64 -16.97
CA ASP A 37 -2.71 2.19 -17.04
C ASP A 37 -1.76 3.31 -16.66
N ILE A 38 -0.93 3.07 -15.65
CA ILE A 38 0.07 4.01 -15.14
C ILE A 38 1.43 3.34 -14.99
N LEU A 39 2.48 4.16 -14.95
CA LEU A 39 3.81 3.71 -14.55
C LEU A 39 4.01 3.99 -13.06
N GLN A 40 4.33 2.96 -12.29
CA GLN A 40 4.74 3.11 -10.89
C GLN A 40 6.22 2.83 -10.74
N ILE A 41 6.90 3.68 -9.95
CA ILE A 41 8.21 3.35 -9.40
C ILE A 41 7.98 2.59 -8.09
N PRO A 42 8.36 1.31 -8.00
CA PRO A 42 8.30 0.57 -6.75
C PRO A 42 9.07 1.30 -5.63
N PRO A 43 8.63 1.22 -4.37
CA PRO A 43 9.39 1.78 -3.26
C PRO A 43 10.76 1.09 -3.19
N ALA A 44 11.81 1.85 -2.83
CA ALA A 44 13.17 1.33 -2.70
C ALA A 44 13.26 0.14 -1.71
N HIS A 45 12.38 0.13 -0.70
CA HIS A 45 12.17 -0.95 0.26
C HIS A 45 11.21 -2.05 -0.27
N SER A 46 11.36 -2.44 -1.53
CA SER A 46 10.58 -3.54 -2.13
C SER A 46 11.37 -4.84 -2.18
N ALA A 47 10.66 -5.98 -2.27
CA ALA A 47 11.26 -7.31 -2.36
C ALA A 47 11.90 -7.63 -3.73
N ILE A 48 11.93 -6.65 -4.64
CA ILE A 48 12.47 -6.81 -6.00
C ILE A 48 13.95 -7.15 -5.90
N LYS A 49 14.41 -8.08 -6.75
CA LYS A 49 15.82 -8.43 -6.89
C LYS A 49 16.39 -7.73 -8.12
N LYS A 50 17.56 -7.09 -7.98
CA LYS A 50 18.41 -6.67 -9.09
C LYS A 50 19.68 -7.52 -9.04
N ASP A 51 20.00 -8.21 -10.13
CA ASP A 51 21.19 -9.07 -10.25
C ASP A 51 21.34 -10.11 -9.12
N GLY A 52 20.25 -10.78 -8.76
CA GLY A 52 20.22 -11.82 -7.71
C GLY A 52 20.24 -11.31 -6.26
N LYS A 53 20.44 -9.99 -6.03
CA LYS A 53 20.42 -9.36 -4.70
C LYS A 53 19.10 -8.63 -4.48
N ARG A 54 18.50 -8.78 -3.29
CA ARG A 54 17.28 -8.04 -2.90
C ARG A 54 17.61 -6.54 -2.79
N LEU A 55 16.84 -5.68 -3.46
CA LEU A 55 17.04 -4.22 -3.47
C LEU A 55 17.07 -3.62 -2.06
N TYR A 56 16.22 -4.11 -1.16
CA TYR A 56 16.21 -3.71 0.26
C TYR A 56 17.58 -3.85 0.98
N ALA A 57 18.38 -4.86 0.61
CA ALA A 57 19.69 -5.08 1.23
C ALA A 57 20.75 -4.04 0.81
N LEU A 58 20.55 -3.38 -0.34
CA LEU A 58 21.40 -2.30 -0.84
C LEU A 58 20.96 -0.94 -0.29
N ALA A 59 19.64 -0.71 -0.17
CA ALA A 59 19.08 0.51 0.42
C ALA A 59 19.55 0.74 1.87
N ARG A 60 19.58 -0.32 2.70
CA ARG A 60 20.14 -0.26 4.08
C ARG A 60 21.64 0.07 4.15
N LYS A 61 22.38 -0.09 3.05
CA LYS A 61 23.82 0.23 2.95
C LYS A 61 24.07 1.65 2.41
N GLY A 62 23.03 2.49 2.29
CA GLY A 62 23.15 3.86 1.80
C GLY A 62 23.35 3.96 0.29
N GLN A 63 23.20 2.87 -0.47
CA GLN A 63 23.21 2.91 -1.94
C GLN A 63 21.76 2.98 -2.43
N THR A 64 21.33 4.19 -2.78
CA THR A 64 20.01 4.45 -3.35
C THR A 64 19.94 3.87 -4.77
N VAL A 65 19.42 2.66 -4.90
CA VAL A 65 19.08 2.09 -6.20
C VAL A 65 17.62 2.44 -6.47
N VAL A 66 17.38 3.42 -7.33
CA VAL A 66 16.03 3.73 -7.80
C VAL A 66 15.57 2.58 -8.72
N PRO A 67 14.46 1.90 -8.41
CA PRO A 67 13.95 0.84 -9.28
C PRO A 67 13.41 1.42 -10.59
N GLU A 68 13.49 0.66 -11.68
CA GLU A 68 12.86 1.04 -12.94
C GLU A 68 11.33 1.11 -12.80
N PRO A 69 10.66 2.10 -13.45
CA PRO A 69 9.21 2.16 -13.50
C PRO A 69 8.60 0.89 -14.12
N ARG A 70 7.44 0.47 -13.61
CA ARG A 70 6.71 -0.70 -14.09
C ARG A 70 5.26 -0.34 -14.41
N PRO A 71 4.70 -0.88 -15.51
CA PRO A 71 3.30 -0.69 -15.83
C PRO A 71 2.42 -1.42 -14.82
N VAL A 72 1.37 -0.75 -14.35
CA VAL A 72 0.31 -1.31 -13.53
C VAL A 72 -1.03 -0.72 -13.97
N THR A 73 -2.12 -1.42 -13.68
CA THR A 73 -3.47 -0.97 -13.98
C THR A 73 -4.25 -0.71 -12.69
N ILE A 74 -4.79 0.49 -12.55
CA ILE A 74 -5.74 0.85 -11.49
C ILE A 74 -7.14 0.80 -12.08
N HIS A 75 -7.94 -0.16 -11.63
CA HIS A 75 -9.32 -0.34 -12.08
C HIS A 75 -10.28 0.67 -11.45
N SER A 76 -10.08 1.01 -10.17
CA SER A 76 -10.75 2.14 -9.52
C SER A 76 -9.89 2.72 -8.41
N PHE A 77 -9.97 4.04 -8.23
CA PHE A 77 -9.38 4.77 -7.11
C PHE A 77 -10.41 5.78 -6.59
N ASP A 78 -11.08 5.37 -5.52
CA ASP A 78 -12.27 6.03 -4.98
C ASP A 78 -11.93 6.67 -3.63
N ILE A 79 -11.97 8.00 -3.54
CA ILE A 79 -11.81 8.71 -2.27
C ILE A 79 -13.09 8.52 -1.45
N THR A 80 -12.97 7.95 -0.26
CA THR A 80 -14.11 7.60 0.61
C THR A 80 -14.34 8.63 1.70
N THR A 81 -13.28 9.28 2.20
CA THR A 81 -13.35 10.22 3.31
C THR A 81 -12.17 11.19 3.24
N ILE A 82 -12.42 12.47 3.50
CA ILE A 82 -11.43 13.54 3.54
C ILE A 82 -11.49 14.18 4.93
N GLU A 83 -10.43 14.00 5.71
CA GLU A 83 -10.27 14.54 7.07
C GLU A 83 -8.84 15.10 7.16
N LEU A 84 -8.57 16.18 6.42
CA LEU A 84 -7.21 16.68 6.23
C LEU A 84 -6.45 16.82 7.58
N PRO A 85 -5.20 16.34 7.67
CA PRO A 85 -4.36 15.89 6.56
C PRO A 85 -4.56 14.41 6.12
N GLN A 86 -5.58 13.72 6.63
CA GLN A 86 -5.87 12.32 6.35
C GLN A 86 -6.88 12.19 5.20
N ILE A 87 -6.56 11.31 4.24
CA ILE A 87 -7.45 10.97 3.13
C ILE A 87 -7.59 9.46 3.11
N PHE A 88 -8.82 8.98 3.12
CA PHE A 88 -9.16 7.56 3.04
C PHE A 88 -9.67 7.26 1.65
N PHE A 89 -9.25 6.10 1.13
CA PHE A 89 -9.65 5.68 -0.20
C PHE A 89 -9.79 4.16 -0.29
N ARG A 90 -10.53 3.74 -1.30
CA ARG A 90 -10.61 2.37 -1.77
C ARG A 90 -9.98 2.28 -3.16
N VAL A 91 -9.19 1.24 -3.38
CA VAL A 91 -8.53 1.01 -4.67
C VAL A 91 -8.76 -0.42 -5.12
N VAL A 92 -9.03 -0.60 -6.41
CA VAL A 92 -9.04 -1.89 -7.10
C VAL A 92 -7.94 -1.83 -8.16
N CYS A 93 -7.00 -2.77 -8.13
CA CYS A 93 -5.81 -2.70 -8.97
C CYS A 93 -5.32 -4.09 -9.39
N ALA A 94 -4.55 -4.13 -10.47
CA ALA A 94 -3.88 -5.33 -10.94
C ALA A 94 -2.77 -5.78 -9.96
N THR A 95 -2.36 -7.04 -10.10
CA THR A 95 -1.25 -7.60 -9.33
C THR A 95 0.05 -6.82 -9.55
N GLY A 96 0.86 -6.67 -8.50
CA GLY A 96 2.13 -5.94 -8.59
C GLY A 96 2.03 -4.43 -8.37
N THR A 97 0.83 -3.91 -8.14
CA THR A 97 0.61 -2.51 -7.75
C THR A 97 1.11 -2.25 -6.33
N TYR A 98 1.90 -1.20 -6.15
CA TYR A 98 2.37 -0.74 -4.84
C TYR A 98 1.47 0.38 -4.35
N ILE A 99 0.62 0.09 -3.36
CA ILE A 99 -0.29 1.10 -2.77
C ILE A 99 0.48 2.24 -2.08
N ARG A 100 1.68 1.95 -1.56
CA ARG A 100 2.58 2.96 -1.00
C ARG A 100 3.07 3.95 -2.06
N SER A 101 3.50 3.46 -3.22
CA SER A 101 3.84 4.33 -4.35
C SER A 101 2.63 5.12 -4.83
N LEU A 102 1.44 4.51 -4.90
CA LEU A 102 0.21 5.21 -5.26
C LEU A 102 -0.07 6.39 -4.31
N ALA A 103 0.04 6.17 -3.00
CA ALA A 103 -0.15 7.23 -2.01
C ALA A 103 0.89 8.35 -2.16
N PHE A 104 2.16 7.98 -2.33
CA PHE A 104 3.25 8.93 -2.55
C PHE A 104 3.03 9.78 -3.82
N ASP A 105 2.82 9.14 -4.97
CA ASP A 105 2.62 9.80 -6.26
C ASP A 105 1.36 10.68 -6.26
N PHE A 106 0.30 10.24 -5.57
CA PHE A 106 -0.91 11.02 -5.38
C PHE A 106 -0.64 12.30 -4.59
N GLY A 107 0.12 12.21 -3.49
CA GLY A 107 0.53 13.37 -2.71
C GLY A 107 1.46 14.33 -3.45
N GLU A 108 2.37 13.80 -4.28
CA GLU A 108 3.23 14.60 -5.16
C GLU A 108 2.40 15.32 -6.23
N SER A 109 1.38 14.68 -6.78
CA SER A 109 0.45 15.29 -7.73
C SER A 109 -0.40 16.40 -7.11
N LEU A 110 -0.62 16.35 -5.79
CA LEU A 110 -1.21 17.43 -4.99
C LEU A 110 -0.17 18.44 -4.48
N THR A 111 1.11 18.27 -4.83
CA THR A 111 2.27 19.11 -4.46
C THR A 111 2.61 19.18 -2.97
N CYS A 112 1.86 18.49 -2.11
CA CYS A 112 2.03 18.50 -0.66
C CYS A 112 2.74 17.25 -0.11
N GLY A 113 2.96 16.23 -0.94
CA GLY A 113 3.51 14.94 -0.56
C GLY A 113 2.56 14.12 0.31
N ALA A 114 2.66 12.80 0.24
CA ALA A 114 1.90 11.91 1.12
C ALA A 114 2.67 10.61 1.38
N TYR A 115 2.20 9.87 2.38
CA TYR A 115 2.69 8.55 2.75
C TYR A 115 1.51 7.69 3.24
N LEU A 116 1.66 6.37 3.21
CA LEU A 116 0.60 5.45 3.61
C LEU A 116 0.63 5.21 5.12
N SER A 117 -0.34 5.73 5.86
CA SER A 117 -0.43 5.56 7.32
C SER A 117 -1.09 4.24 7.74
N LYS A 118 -2.00 3.70 6.92
CA LYS A 118 -2.70 2.44 7.18
C LYS A 118 -3.05 1.75 5.87
N LEU A 119 -2.97 0.42 5.87
CA LEU A 119 -3.36 -0.41 4.73
C LEU A 119 -4.11 -1.64 5.20
N CYS A 120 -5.22 -1.96 4.55
CA CYS A 120 -5.90 -3.23 4.70
C CYS A 120 -6.24 -3.76 3.31
N ARG A 121 -5.80 -4.97 3.00
CA ARG A 121 -6.21 -5.66 1.77
C ARG A 121 -7.51 -6.39 2.06
N THR A 122 -8.61 -5.85 1.55
CA THR A 122 -9.96 -6.36 1.84
C THR A 122 -10.39 -7.52 0.95
N LYS A 123 -9.77 -7.69 -0.24
CA LYS A 123 -10.16 -8.72 -1.20
C LYS A 123 -8.98 -9.16 -2.08
N ILE A 124 -8.95 -10.44 -2.47
CA ILE A 124 -8.03 -11.03 -3.46
C ILE A 124 -8.84 -11.93 -4.39
N GLY A 125 -9.06 -11.54 -5.65
CA GLY A 125 -9.95 -12.27 -6.53
C GLY A 125 -11.33 -12.43 -5.87
N GLU A 126 -11.80 -13.66 -5.70
CA GLU A 126 -13.09 -13.95 -5.04
C GLU A 126 -13.02 -13.97 -3.50
N PHE A 127 -11.83 -13.97 -2.90
CA PHE A 127 -11.66 -14.11 -1.45
C PHE A 127 -11.77 -12.77 -0.72
N ASP A 128 -12.76 -12.61 0.16
CA ASP A 128 -12.95 -11.42 1.00
C ASP A 128 -12.31 -11.60 2.38
N VAL A 129 -11.75 -10.53 2.94
CA VAL A 129 -11.14 -10.52 4.28
C VAL A 129 -12.17 -10.82 5.38
N LYS A 130 -13.45 -10.53 5.14
CA LYS A 130 -14.54 -10.85 6.09
C LYS A 130 -14.72 -12.34 6.30
N ASP A 131 -14.36 -13.15 5.29
CA ASP A 131 -14.42 -14.61 5.34
C ASP A 131 -13.09 -15.22 5.83
N ALA A 132 -12.07 -14.38 6.09
CA ALA A 132 -10.77 -14.83 6.55
C ALA A 132 -10.82 -15.23 8.03
N TRP A 133 -10.16 -16.35 8.33
CA TRP A 133 -10.02 -16.80 9.70
C TRP A 133 -9.04 -15.91 10.46
N GLN A 134 -9.40 -15.55 11.69
CA GLN A 134 -8.42 -15.04 12.64
C GLN A 134 -7.48 -16.18 13.04
N ILE A 135 -6.22 -15.85 13.34
CA ILE A 135 -5.21 -16.86 13.67
C ILE A 135 -5.62 -17.70 14.90
N ASP A 136 -6.19 -17.06 15.90
CA ASP A 136 -6.67 -17.73 17.13
C ASP A 136 -7.80 -18.72 16.84
N ASP A 137 -8.71 -18.39 15.92
CA ASP A 137 -9.82 -19.27 15.55
C ASP A 137 -9.32 -20.46 14.74
N PHE A 138 -8.31 -20.24 13.89
CA PHE A 138 -7.59 -21.29 13.19
C PHE A 138 -6.90 -22.26 14.16
N GLU A 139 -6.15 -21.75 15.13
CA GLU A 139 -5.45 -22.58 16.12
C GLU A 139 -6.44 -23.44 16.92
N LYS A 140 -7.54 -22.85 17.41
CA LYS A 140 -8.58 -23.59 18.14
C LYS A 140 -9.19 -24.71 17.31
N ALA A 141 -9.56 -24.42 16.06
CA ALA A 141 -10.14 -25.40 15.15
C ALA A 141 -9.14 -26.54 14.84
N PHE A 142 -7.88 -26.19 14.59
CA PHE A 142 -6.82 -27.15 14.30
C PHE A 142 -6.51 -28.07 15.48
N THR A 143 -6.40 -27.53 16.70
CA THR A 143 -6.17 -28.34 17.91
C THR A 143 -7.35 -29.26 18.20
N LYS A 144 -8.60 -28.79 18.02
CA LYS A 144 -9.79 -29.62 18.22
C LYS A 144 -9.87 -30.77 17.21
N ALA A 145 -9.56 -30.52 15.94
CA ALA A 145 -9.53 -31.57 14.92
C ALA A 145 -8.50 -32.66 15.25
N ASN A 146 -7.31 -32.27 15.71
CA ASN A 146 -6.25 -33.22 16.06
C ASN A 146 -6.54 -34.00 17.35
N ALA A 147 -7.18 -33.39 18.35
CA ALA A 147 -7.60 -34.07 19.58
C ALA A 147 -8.73 -35.10 19.34
N THR A 148 -9.53 -34.90 18.29
CA THR A 148 -10.60 -35.85 17.91
C THR A 148 -10.00 -37.08 17.21
N ASN A 149 -9.02 -36.88 16.32
CA ASN A 149 -8.34 -37.97 15.61
C ASN A 149 -7.44 -38.87 16.49
N GLN A 150 -7.10 -38.46 17.72
CA GLN A 150 -6.34 -39.28 18.67
C GLN A 150 -7.22 -40.15 19.58
N LYS A 151 -8.54 -39.95 19.61
CA LYS A 151 -9.46 -40.75 20.42
C LYS A 151 -10.03 -41.97 19.69
N ASP A 152 -9.83 -42.05 18.38
CA ASP A 152 -10.36 -43.10 17.51
C ASP A 152 -9.28 -44.13 17.06
N ASN A 153 -8.09 -44.12 17.69
CA ASN A 153 -7.04 -45.14 17.57
C ASN A 153 -6.70 -45.72 18.95
#